data_AF-A0A7K2M4W4-F1
#
_entry.id   AF-A0A7K2M4W4-F1
#
_cell.length_a   1.000
_cell.length_b   1.000
_cell.length_c   1.000
_cell.angle_alpha   90.00
_cell.angle_beta   90.00
_cell.angle_gamma   90.00
#
_symmetry.space_group_name_H-M   'P 1'
#
loop_
_entity.id
_entity.type
_entity.pdbx_description
1 polymer ?
#
loop_
_entity_poly.entity_id
_entity_poly.type
_entity_poly.pdbx_seq_one_letter_code
_entity_poly.pdbx_strand_id
1 'polypeptide(L)'
;ADALEAADPPGQIASYGPDRLVTRCVRTGQPVLVAHVKDEDLTCIARSPEAAVLLGRAGVHSYLAVPLIARGEVLGALDLKRTHNPRPFGEDDVLLARELASRAAVQIDNARWYQNARDTALTLQRSLLPRHPSVTGGLEVASRYQPAGATIEVGGDWFDVIPLEDDKTALVVGDVMGSGISAAATMGRLRTA
;
A
#
# COMPACT_ATOMS: atom_id res chain seq x y z
N ALA A 1 21.57 -15.25 -5.00
CA ALA A 1 22.35 -14.62 -6.08
C ALA A 1 22.70 -13.23 -5.61
N ASP A 2 23.97 -12.84 -5.64
CA ASP A 2 24.49 -11.61 -5.00
C ASP A 2 23.69 -10.34 -5.36
N ALA A 3 23.14 -10.25 -6.58
CA ALA A 3 22.27 -9.15 -6.99
C ALA A 3 20.96 -9.04 -6.19
N LEU A 4 20.38 -10.16 -5.75
CA LEU A 4 19.17 -10.17 -4.90
C LEU A 4 19.50 -9.75 -3.47
N GLU A 5 20.69 -10.09 -2.96
CA GLU A 5 21.15 -9.69 -1.63
C GLU A 5 21.50 -8.20 -1.59
N ALA A 6 21.90 -7.62 -2.72
CA ALA A 6 22.12 -6.19 -2.87
C ALA A 6 20.81 -5.37 -2.85
N ALA A 7 19.67 -5.98 -3.17
CA ALA A 7 18.37 -5.30 -3.25
C ALA A 7 17.85 -4.87 -1.86
N ASP A 8 16.96 -3.88 -1.85
CA ASP A 8 16.29 -3.47 -0.63
C ASP A 8 15.34 -4.56 -0.13
N PRO A 9 15.35 -4.86 1.17
CA PRO A 9 14.44 -5.83 1.74
C PRO A 9 12.99 -5.33 1.61
N PRO A 10 12.06 -6.16 1.10
CA PRO A 10 10.65 -5.78 0.99
C PRO A 10 10.06 -5.33 2.33
N GLY A 11 9.28 -4.25 2.29
CA GLY A 11 8.58 -3.72 3.46
C GLY A 11 9.43 -2.85 4.40
N GLN A 12 10.72 -2.69 4.15
CA GLN A 12 11.56 -1.76 4.91
C GLN A 12 11.65 -0.40 4.22
N ILE A 13 11.91 0.64 5.02
CA ILE A 13 12.15 1.99 4.51
C ILE A 13 13.58 2.04 3.98
N ALA A 14 13.73 2.29 2.68
CA ALA A 14 15.00 2.62 2.04
C ALA A 14 15.11 4.15 1.89
N SER A 15 16.31 4.69 2.14
CA SER A 15 16.60 6.12 1.96
C SER A 15 17.77 6.27 0.99
N TYR A 16 17.58 7.14 0.00
CA TYR A 16 18.54 7.35 -1.08
C TYR A 16 19.03 8.79 -1.12
N GLY A 17 20.34 8.95 -1.31
CA GLY A 17 20.94 10.24 -1.60
C GLY A 17 20.49 10.81 -2.97
N PRO A 18 20.66 12.13 -3.18
CA PRO A 18 20.30 12.81 -4.42
C PRO A 18 21.18 12.41 -5.62
N ASP A 19 22.33 11.80 -5.34
CA ASP A 19 23.33 11.29 -6.28
C ASP A 19 22.93 9.95 -6.90
N ARG A 20 21.97 9.23 -6.33
CA ARG A 20 21.55 7.91 -6.83
C ARG A 20 20.78 8.04 -8.14
N LEU A 21 21.03 7.10 -9.05
CA LEU A 21 20.39 7.08 -10.37
C LEU A 21 18.88 6.88 -10.29
N VAL A 22 18.42 6.04 -9.35
CA VAL A 22 16.99 5.86 -9.09
C VAL A 22 16.33 7.14 -8.54
N THR A 23 17.02 7.89 -7.67
CA THR A 23 16.54 9.18 -7.17
C THR A 23 16.43 10.20 -8.30
N ARG A 24 17.40 10.23 -9.21
CA ARG A 24 17.34 11.09 -10.41
C ARG A 24 16.12 10.76 -11.27
N CYS A 25 15.89 9.47 -11.56
CA CYS A 25 14.74 8.99 -12.32
C CYS A 25 13.40 9.44 -11.71
N VAL A 26 13.25 9.27 -10.39
CA VAL A 26 12.04 9.69 -9.66
C VAL A 26 11.87 11.21 -9.71
N ARG A 27 12.95 11.96 -9.46
CA ARG A 27 12.91 13.44 -9.41
C ARG A 27 12.61 14.08 -10.76
N THR A 28 13.17 13.54 -11.84
CA THR A 28 12.98 14.10 -13.18
C THR A 28 11.72 13.58 -13.87
N GLY A 29 11.16 12.45 -13.39
CA GLY A 29 10.10 11.75 -14.10
C GLY A 29 10.55 11.23 -15.47
N GLN A 30 11.86 11.01 -15.66
CA GLN A 30 12.43 10.53 -16.92
C GLN A 30 13.23 9.24 -16.71
N PRO A 31 13.25 8.32 -17.70
CA PRO A 31 14.11 7.14 -17.65
C PRO A 31 15.59 7.49 -17.52
N VAL A 32 16.33 6.62 -16.83
CA VAL A 32 17.79 6.69 -16.73
C VAL A 32 18.37 5.37 -17.22
N LEU A 33 19.10 5.43 -18.34
CA LEU A 33 19.79 4.29 -18.93
C LEU A 33 21.31 4.45 -18.74
N VAL A 34 21.95 3.41 -18.22
CA VAL A 34 23.40 3.23 -18.24
C VAL A 34 23.70 1.94 -18.99
N ALA A 35 23.94 2.06 -20.29
CA ALA A 35 24.13 0.92 -21.19
C ALA A 35 25.33 0.06 -20.75
N HIS A 36 26.43 0.70 -20.35
CA HIS A 36 27.65 0.05 -19.88
C HIS A 36 28.01 0.60 -18.50
N VAL A 37 27.72 -0.18 -17.46
CA VAL A 37 28.01 0.15 -16.06
C VAL A 37 29.50 -0.01 -15.80
N LYS A 38 30.11 1.01 -15.20
CA LYS A 38 31.47 0.97 -14.65
C LYS A 38 31.43 0.82 -13.13
N ASP A 39 32.58 0.53 -12.53
CA ASP A 39 32.71 0.40 -11.07
C ASP A 39 32.28 1.69 -10.33
N GLU A 40 32.54 2.87 -10.91
CA GLU A 40 32.10 4.16 -10.37
C GLU A 40 30.56 4.27 -10.34
N ASP A 41 29.88 3.73 -11.36
CA ASP A 41 28.41 3.78 -11.47
C ASP A 41 27.72 2.88 -10.43
N LEU A 42 28.36 1.78 -10.01
CA LEU A 42 27.80 0.86 -9.02
C LEU A 42 27.50 1.57 -7.70
N THR A 43 28.33 2.54 -7.33
CA THR A 43 28.11 3.36 -6.13
C THR A 43 26.89 4.28 -6.25
N CYS A 44 26.50 4.67 -7.47
CA CYS A 44 25.30 5.47 -7.74
C CYS A 44 24.04 4.61 -7.97
N ILE A 45 24.20 3.31 -8.28
CA ILE A 45 23.11 2.35 -8.50
C ILE A 45 22.70 1.66 -7.21
N ALA A 46 23.66 1.20 -6.42
CA ALA A 46 23.40 0.44 -5.20
C ALA A 46 22.73 1.30 -4.12
N ARG A 47 22.23 0.69 -3.05
CA ARG A 47 21.73 1.39 -1.86
C ARG A 47 22.81 1.76 -0.84
N SER A 48 23.92 1.01 -0.82
CA SER A 48 25.05 1.18 0.10
C SER A 48 26.35 0.73 -0.56
N PRO A 49 27.53 1.08 0.01
CA PRO A 49 28.82 0.58 -0.47
C PRO A 49 28.90 -0.96 -0.50
N GLU A 50 28.36 -1.64 0.51
CA GLU A 50 28.34 -3.11 0.58
C GLU A 50 27.49 -3.70 -0.56
N ALA A 51 26.32 -3.10 -0.81
CA ALA A 51 25.48 -3.50 -1.94
C ALA A 51 26.16 -3.25 -3.29
N ALA A 52 26.97 -2.19 -3.42
CA ALA A 52 27.75 -1.94 -4.65
C ALA A 52 28.75 -3.06 -4.92
N VAL A 53 29.43 -3.57 -3.89
CA VAL A 53 30.33 -4.73 -4.00
C VAL A 53 29.57 -5.97 -4.46
N LEU A 54 28.38 -6.22 -3.90
CA LEU A 54 27.53 -7.34 -4.30
C LEU A 54 27.05 -7.22 -5.76
N LEU A 55 26.66 -6.02 -6.22
CA LEU A 55 26.30 -5.80 -7.62
C LEU A 55 27.50 -6.02 -8.56
N GLY A 56 28.70 -5.61 -8.16
CA GLY A 56 29.93 -5.86 -8.91
C GLY A 56 30.24 -7.35 -9.02
N ARG A 57 30.17 -8.10 -7.91
CA ARG A 57 30.34 -9.56 -7.89
C ARG A 57 29.29 -10.29 -8.72
N ALA A 58 28.05 -9.79 -8.72
CA ALA A 58 26.98 -10.31 -9.56
C ALA A 58 27.19 -10.03 -11.06
N GLY A 59 28.19 -9.23 -11.45
CA GLY A 59 28.48 -8.90 -12.83
C GLY A 59 27.49 -7.91 -13.45
N VAL A 60 26.92 -6.99 -12.66
CA VAL A 60 26.03 -5.96 -13.20
C VAL A 60 26.78 -5.11 -14.23
N HIS A 61 26.34 -5.17 -15.48
CA HIS A 61 27.01 -4.49 -16.59
C HIS A 61 26.08 -3.53 -17.35
N SER A 62 24.78 -3.53 -17.07
CA SER A 62 23.81 -2.61 -17.67
C SER A 62 22.67 -2.31 -16.69
N TYR A 63 22.23 -1.06 -16.65
CA TYR A 63 21.23 -0.57 -15.70
C TYR A 63 20.19 0.30 -16.39
N LEU A 64 18.92 0.13 -16.00
CA LEU A 64 17.80 0.92 -16.47
C LEU A 64 16.85 1.21 -15.31
N ALA A 65 16.60 2.49 -15.05
CA ALA A 65 15.51 2.94 -14.18
C ALA A 65 14.44 3.67 -14.98
N VAL A 66 13.18 3.35 -14.70
CA VAL A 66 12.02 3.97 -15.35
C VAL A 66 11.02 4.42 -14.29
N PRO A 67 10.47 5.64 -14.35
CA PRO A 67 9.56 6.13 -13.32
C PRO A 67 8.19 5.43 -13.42
N LEU A 68 7.58 5.15 -12.26
CA LEU A 68 6.21 4.69 -12.14
C LEU A 68 5.32 5.93 -11.98
N ILE A 69 4.65 6.36 -13.06
CA ILE A 69 3.85 7.59 -13.07
C ILE A 69 2.37 7.24 -13.24
N ALA A 70 1.52 7.73 -12.33
CA ALA A 70 0.07 7.63 -12.44
C ALA A 70 -0.53 9.02 -12.17
N ARG A 71 -1.49 9.44 -13.01
CA ARG A 71 -2.22 10.72 -12.85
C ARG A 71 -1.33 11.96 -12.69
N GLY A 72 -0.12 11.94 -13.26
CA GLY A 72 0.83 13.04 -13.17
C GLY A 72 1.76 13.00 -11.95
N GLU A 73 1.61 12.02 -11.05
CA GLU A 73 2.45 11.84 -9.87
C GLU A 73 3.40 10.65 -10.02
N VAL A 74 4.63 10.82 -9.53
CA VAL A 74 5.64 9.74 -9.51
C VAL A 74 5.44 8.91 -8.25
N LEU A 75 4.95 7.68 -8.41
CA LEU A 75 4.71 6.74 -7.31
C LEU A 75 5.98 6.00 -6.85
N GLY A 76 7.01 5.96 -7.69
CA GLY A 76 8.26 5.24 -7.49
C GLY A 76 9.03 5.03 -8.80
N ALA A 77 9.87 4.00 -8.85
CA ALA A 77 10.59 3.61 -10.06
C ALA A 77 10.67 2.08 -10.20
N LEU A 78 10.73 1.62 -11.45
CA LEU A 78 11.13 0.29 -11.84
C LEU A 78 12.64 0.31 -12.10
N ASP A 79 13.40 -0.45 -11.31
CA ASP A 79 14.86 -0.56 -11.40
C ASP A 79 15.24 -1.95 -11.94
N LEU A 80 15.97 -1.96 -13.06
CA LEU A 80 16.36 -3.15 -13.80
C LEU A 80 17.88 -3.21 -13.96
N LYS A 81 18.46 -4.38 -13.68
CA LYS A 81 19.89 -4.66 -13.79
C LYS A 81 20.09 -5.90 -14.67
N ARG A 82 21.07 -5.85 -15.59
CA ARG A 82 21.54 -7.02 -16.33
C ARG A 82 22.88 -7.49 -15.79
N THR A 83 22.96 -8.81 -15.60
CA THR A 83 24.11 -9.51 -15.05
C THR A 83 24.63 -10.59 -16.01
N HIS A 84 23.76 -11.51 -16.45
CA HIS A 84 24.16 -12.67 -17.24
C HIS A 84 24.01 -12.47 -18.75
N ASN A 85 23.03 -11.65 -19.18
CA ASN A 85 22.78 -11.42 -20.60
C ASN A 85 23.74 -10.35 -21.13
N PRO A 86 24.69 -10.69 -22.01
CA PRO A 86 25.75 -9.76 -22.41
C PRO A 86 25.25 -8.55 -23.20
N ARG A 87 24.02 -8.59 -23.74
CA ARG A 87 23.44 -7.45 -24.45
C ARG A 87 23.04 -6.37 -23.44
N PRO A 88 23.58 -5.14 -23.55
CA PRO A 88 23.14 -4.02 -22.70
C PRO A 88 21.69 -3.65 -23.00
N PHE A 89 21.05 -2.93 -22.07
CA PHE A 89 19.77 -2.30 -22.36
C PHE A 89 19.92 -1.25 -23.47
N GLY A 90 18.94 -1.20 -24.37
CA GLY A 90 18.84 -0.18 -25.42
C GLY A 90 17.49 0.56 -25.40
N GLU A 91 17.27 1.41 -26.39
CA GLU A 91 16.05 2.23 -26.52
C GLU A 91 14.76 1.38 -26.58
N ASP A 92 14.81 0.22 -27.24
CA ASP A 92 13.66 -0.70 -27.29
C ASP A 92 13.31 -1.26 -25.91
N ASP A 93 14.32 -1.56 -25.09
CA ASP A 93 14.10 -1.98 -23.70
C ASP A 93 13.52 -0.82 -22.87
N VAL A 94 13.96 0.42 -23.10
CA VAL A 94 13.39 1.61 -22.45
C VAL A 94 11.92 1.75 -22.80
N LEU A 95 11.55 1.61 -24.08
CA LEU A 95 10.16 1.69 -24.53
C LEU A 95 9.29 0.62 -23.87
N LEU A 96 9.77 -0.64 -23.85
CA LEU A 96 9.06 -1.74 -23.21
C LEU A 96 8.93 -1.55 -21.70
N ALA A 97 10.02 -1.17 -21.03
CA ALA A 97 10.02 -0.93 -19.58
C ALA A 97 9.10 0.23 -19.20
N ARG A 98 9.00 1.28 -20.03
CA ARG A 98 8.02 2.37 -19.87
C ARG A 98 6.58 1.90 -19.95
N GLU A 99 6.26 1.04 -20.92
CA GLU A 99 4.92 0.50 -21.04
C GLU A 99 4.55 -0.36 -19.83
N LEU A 100 5.47 -1.21 -19.38
CA LEU A 100 5.29 -2.02 -18.16
C LEU A 100 5.15 -1.14 -16.91
N ALA A 101 6.00 -0.13 -16.77
CA ALA A 101 5.98 0.83 -15.67
C ALA A 101 4.66 1.61 -15.64
N SER A 102 4.16 2.04 -16.80
CA SER A 102 2.87 2.74 -16.93
C SER A 102 1.71 1.90 -16.42
N ARG A 103 1.61 0.63 -16.88
CA ARG A 103 0.57 -0.30 -16.42
C ARG A 103 0.69 -0.60 -14.93
N ALA A 104 1.90 -0.88 -14.46
CA ALA A 104 2.15 -1.14 -13.05
C ALA A 104 1.78 0.07 -12.18
N ALA A 105 2.13 1.29 -12.60
CA ALA A 105 1.83 2.51 -11.86
C ALA A 105 0.32 2.70 -11.67
N VAL A 106 -0.49 2.52 -12.73
CA VAL A 106 -1.95 2.62 -12.63
C VAL A 106 -2.52 1.57 -11.68
N GLN A 107 -2.03 0.34 -11.72
CA GLN A 107 -2.52 -0.73 -10.82
C GLN A 107 -2.11 -0.49 -9.36
N ILE A 108 -0.90 0.02 -9.12
CA ILE A 108 -0.42 0.41 -7.78
C ILE A 108 -1.24 1.57 -7.24
N ASP A 109 -1.51 2.59 -8.07
CA ASP A 109 -2.36 3.73 -7.72
C ASP A 109 -3.77 3.27 -7.31
N ASN A 110 -4.39 2.43 -8.15
CA ASN A 110 -5.71 1.88 -7.87
C ASN A 110 -5.74 1.05 -6.58
N ALA A 111 -4.70 0.25 -6.31
CA ALA A 111 -4.60 -0.53 -5.08
C ALA A 111 -4.48 0.37 -3.84
N ARG A 112 -3.65 1.43 -3.90
CA ARG A 112 -3.53 2.42 -2.82
C ARG A 112 -4.85 3.16 -2.59
N TRP A 113 -5.50 3.60 -3.66
CA TRP A 113 -6.79 4.28 -3.59
C TRP A 113 -7.86 3.40 -2.95
N TYR A 114 -7.95 2.13 -3.38
CA TYR A 114 -8.88 1.16 -2.83
C TYR A 114 -8.61 0.89 -1.34
N GLN A 115 -7.35 0.72 -0.94
CA GLN A 115 -6.96 0.56 0.46
C GLN A 115 -7.37 1.76 1.31
N ASN A 116 -7.10 2.99 0.84
CA ASN A 116 -7.48 4.21 1.54
C ASN A 116 -9.01 4.36 1.69
N ALA A 117 -9.76 4.06 0.62
CA ALA A 117 -11.22 4.08 0.66
C ALA A 117 -11.77 3.07 1.67
N ARG A 118 -11.20 1.85 1.69
CA ARG A 118 -11.55 0.80 2.65
C ARG A 118 -11.24 1.20 4.09
N ASP A 119 -10.05 1.74 4.36
CA ASP A 119 -9.64 2.14 5.70
C ASP A 119 -10.50 3.30 6.24
N THR A 120 -10.87 4.24 5.35
CA THR A 120 -11.81 5.32 5.68
C THR A 120 -13.18 4.77 6.06
N ALA A 121 -13.73 3.86 5.25
CA ALA A 121 -15.02 3.22 5.51
C ALA A 121 -15.02 2.43 6.83
N LEU A 122 -13.96 1.66 7.10
CA LEU A 122 -13.79 0.92 8.35
C LEU A 122 -13.66 1.85 9.57
N THR A 123 -12.94 2.95 9.43
CA THR A 123 -12.77 3.95 10.49
C THR A 123 -14.10 4.60 10.83
N LEU A 124 -14.86 5.05 9.81
CA LEU A 124 -16.20 5.59 9.99
C LEU A 124 -17.12 4.58 10.67
N GLN A 125 -17.15 3.34 10.19
CA GLN A 125 -18.01 2.31 10.76
C GLN A 125 -17.66 2.02 12.23
N ARG A 126 -16.39 1.85 12.58
CA ARG A 126 -15.95 1.66 13.98
C ARG A 126 -16.34 2.84 14.87
N SER A 127 -16.35 4.06 14.32
CA SER A 127 -16.73 5.25 15.08
C SER A 127 -18.23 5.28 15.42
N LEU A 128 -19.06 4.61 14.61
CA LEU A 128 -20.51 4.54 14.77
C LEU A 128 -20.95 3.41 15.72
N LEU A 129 -20.11 2.38 15.93
CA LEU A 129 -20.37 1.31 16.89
C LEU A 129 -20.24 1.82 18.35
N PRO A 130 -20.98 1.23 19.32
CA PRO A 130 -20.85 1.59 20.73
C PRO A 130 -19.41 1.42 21.21
N ARG A 131 -18.80 2.49 21.72
CA ARG A 131 -17.39 2.49 22.15
C ARG A 131 -17.16 1.75 23.46
N HIS A 132 -18.22 1.49 24.23
CA HIS A 132 -18.14 0.83 25.53
C HIS A 132 -19.42 0.03 25.75
N PRO A 133 -19.34 -1.28 26.02
CA PRO A 133 -20.35 -1.90 26.84
C PRO A 133 -20.19 -1.34 28.26
N SER A 134 -21.10 -0.46 28.66
CA SER A 134 -21.28 -0.14 30.07
C SER A 134 -21.64 -1.43 30.81
N VAL A 135 -20.97 -1.72 31.93
CA VAL A 135 -21.39 -2.79 32.84
C VAL A 135 -22.80 -2.45 33.29
N THR A 136 -23.78 -3.27 32.91
CA THR A 136 -25.19 -3.10 33.29
C THR A 136 -25.65 -4.32 34.08
N GLY A 137 -26.14 -4.11 35.30
CA GLY A 137 -26.83 -5.14 36.08
C GLY A 137 -26.08 -6.48 36.25
N GLY A 138 -24.75 -6.47 36.35
CA GLY A 138 -23.94 -7.68 36.56
C GLY A 138 -23.52 -8.45 35.29
N LEU A 139 -23.77 -7.93 34.09
CA LEU A 139 -23.29 -8.52 32.82
C LEU A 139 -21.97 -7.88 32.35
N GLU A 140 -20.99 -8.72 32.03
CA GLU A 140 -19.81 -8.33 31.25
C GLU A 140 -20.13 -8.55 29.77
N VAL A 141 -20.16 -7.47 28.98
CA VAL A 141 -20.49 -7.55 27.56
C VAL A 141 -19.23 -7.31 26.73
N ALA A 142 -19.02 -8.16 25.73
CA ALA A 142 -17.97 -8.00 24.74
C ALA A 142 -18.58 -8.06 23.34
N SER A 143 -18.06 -7.24 22.42
CA SER A 143 -18.53 -7.18 21.05
C SER A 143 -17.38 -7.25 20.08
N ARG A 144 -17.56 -7.96 18.97
CA ARG A 144 -16.62 -7.98 17.86
C ARG A 144 -17.39 -7.77 16.56
N TYR A 145 -17.03 -6.70 15.84
CA TYR A 145 -17.47 -6.53 14.46
C TYR A 145 -16.56 -7.30 13.51
N GLN A 146 -17.16 -8.15 12.67
CA GLN A 146 -16.45 -8.87 11.61
C GLN A 146 -17.19 -8.65 10.28
N PRO A 147 -16.59 -7.93 9.31
CA PRO A 147 -17.22 -7.70 8.03
C PRO A 147 -17.35 -9.00 7.21
N ALA A 148 -18.44 -9.11 6.44
CA ALA A 148 -18.77 -10.30 5.64
C ALA A 148 -17.84 -10.55 4.44
N GLY A 149 -17.04 -9.57 4.00
CA GLY A 149 -16.11 -9.75 2.88
C GLY A 149 -15.22 -8.53 2.62
N ALA A 150 -14.18 -8.72 1.81
CA ALA A 150 -13.21 -7.68 1.46
C ALA A 150 -13.83 -6.54 0.62
N THR A 151 -14.93 -6.83 -0.10
CA THR A 151 -15.58 -5.98 -1.11
C THR A 151 -16.88 -5.34 -0.66
N ILE A 152 -17.38 -5.62 0.55
CA ILE A 152 -18.68 -5.12 1.00
C ILE A 152 -18.47 -3.90 1.89
N GLU A 153 -18.95 -2.77 1.37
CA GLU A 153 -19.11 -1.48 2.04
C GLU A 153 -19.86 -1.68 3.37
N VAL A 154 -19.42 -1.01 4.43
CA VAL A 154 -20.07 -0.84 5.75
C VAL A 154 -21.38 -1.62 5.93
N GLY A 155 -21.33 -2.72 6.70
CA GLY A 155 -22.52 -3.50 7.04
C GLY A 155 -23.56 -2.68 7.81
N GLY A 156 -24.84 -2.96 7.56
CA GLY A 156 -25.98 -2.37 8.26
C GLY A 156 -26.17 -2.87 9.69
N ASP A 157 -25.45 -3.93 10.06
CA ASP A 157 -25.48 -4.53 11.40
C ASP A 157 -25.03 -3.55 12.49
N TRP A 158 -25.84 -3.45 13.54
CA TRP A 158 -25.54 -2.70 14.74
C TRP A 158 -26.07 -3.40 15.98
N PHE A 159 -25.55 -3.02 17.13
CA PHE A 159 -26.05 -3.48 18.41
C PHE A 159 -26.04 -2.33 19.42
N ASP A 160 -26.85 -2.46 20.46
CA ASP A 160 -26.83 -1.58 21.63
C ASP A 160 -27.13 -2.36 22.92
N VAL A 161 -26.67 -1.84 24.05
CA VAL A 161 -26.84 -2.42 25.38
C VAL A 161 -27.45 -1.35 26.28
N ILE A 162 -28.72 -1.52 26.61
CA ILE A 162 -29.51 -0.52 27.33
C ILE A 162 -29.82 -1.04 28.73
N PRO A 163 -29.41 -0.34 29.81
CA PRO A 163 -29.84 -0.68 31.16
C PRO A 163 -31.34 -0.42 31.34
N LEU A 164 -32.03 -1.35 31.99
CA LEU A 164 -33.44 -1.23 32.37
C LEU A 164 -33.56 -1.23 33.91
N GLU A 165 -34.76 -0.95 34.42
CA GLU A 165 -35.08 -1.08 35.84
C GLU A 165 -34.95 -2.54 36.33
N ASP A 166 -34.81 -2.72 37.64
CA ASP A 166 -34.68 -4.04 38.32
C ASP A 166 -33.50 -4.93 37.86
N ASP A 167 -32.30 -4.36 37.64
CA ASP A 167 -31.11 -5.09 37.15
C ASP A 167 -31.31 -5.82 35.79
N LYS A 168 -32.32 -5.41 35.02
CA LYS A 168 -32.55 -5.94 33.68
C LYS A 168 -31.67 -5.21 32.66
N THR A 169 -31.27 -5.90 31.61
CA THR A 169 -30.53 -5.33 30.49
C THR A 169 -31.23 -5.71 29.18
N ALA A 170 -31.46 -4.74 28.30
CA ALA A 170 -31.90 -4.99 26.93
C ALA A 170 -30.70 -5.03 25.99
N LEU A 171 -30.57 -6.13 25.24
CA LEU A 171 -29.63 -6.26 24.13
C LEU A 171 -30.39 -6.07 22.82
N VAL A 172 -29.98 -5.09 22.02
CA VAL A 172 -30.55 -4.83 20.70
C VAL A 172 -29.53 -5.26 19.66
N VAL A 173 -29.97 -5.99 18.64
CA VAL A 173 -29.20 -6.25 17.42
C VAL A 173 -30.14 -5.96 16.26
N GLY A 174 -29.70 -5.15 15.31
CA GLY A 174 -30.48 -4.78 14.14
C GLY A 174 -29.62 -4.80 12.89
N ASP A 175 -30.27 -5.00 11.75
CA ASP A 175 -29.67 -4.85 10.42
C ASP A 175 -30.43 -3.75 9.67
N VAL A 176 -29.71 -2.94 8.93
CA VAL A 176 -30.28 -1.92 8.04
C VAL A 176 -30.16 -2.44 6.62
N MET A 177 -31.29 -2.59 5.94
CA MET A 177 -31.35 -2.95 4.53
C MET A 177 -30.43 -2.07 3.68
N GLY A 178 -29.38 -2.66 3.11
CA GLY A 178 -28.40 -1.99 2.26
C GLY A 178 -26.97 -2.05 2.81
N SER A 179 -26.04 -1.41 2.11
CA SER A 179 -24.63 -1.36 2.49
C SER A 179 -24.07 0.05 2.30
N GLY A 180 -22.96 0.35 2.97
CA GLY A 180 -22.22 1.59 2.78
C GLY A 180 -22.66 2.76 3.64
N ILE A 181 -22.17 3.96 3.31
CA ILE A 181 -22.25 5.16 4.16
C ILE A 181 -23.71 5.55 4.47
N SER A 182 -24.64 5.34 3.53
CA SER A 182 -26.06 5.65 3.72
C SER A 182 -26.73 4.74 4.78
N ALA A 183 -26.41 3.44 4.77
CA ALA A 183 -26.87 2.50 5.78
C ALA A 183 -26.27 2.86 7.16
N ALA A 184 -24.98 3.20 7.19
CA ALA A 184 -24.27 3.64 8.39
C ALA A 184 -24.86 4.92 9.00
N ALA A 185 -25.21 5.91 8.17
CA ALA A 185 -25.83 7.15 8.61
C ALA A 185 -27.26 6.92 9.17
N THR A 186 -28.00 5.97 8.59
CA THR A 186 -29.31 5.56 9.09
C THR A 186 -29.20 4.86 10.44
N MET A 187 -28.21 3.98 10.60
CA MET A 187 -27.88 3.34 11.88
C MET A 187 -27.58 4.37 12.98
N GLY A 188 -26.76 5.39 12.69
CA GLY A 188 -26.47 6.47 13.63
C GLY A 188 -27.73 7.22 14.12
N ARG A 189 -28.72 7.43 13.23
CA ARG A 189 -30.00 8.07 13.60
C ARG A 189 -30.89 7.18 14.46
N LEU A 190 -30.99 5.89 14.15
CA LEU A 190 -31.82 4.94 14.91
C LEU A 190 -31.34 4.76 16.34
N ARG A 191 -30.03 4.91 16.59
CA ARG A 191 -29.45 4.83 17.93
C ARG A 191 -29.70 6.09 18.77
N THR A 192 -29.78 7.27 18.15
CA THR A 192 -30.02 8.54 18.87
C THR A 192 -31.49 8.86 19.09
N ALA A 193 -32.41 8.05 18.56
CA ALA A 193 -33.86 8.21 18.71
C ALA A 193 -34.36 7.45 19.93
#